data_AF-W4VM02-F1
#
_entry.id   AF-W4VM02-F1
#
_cell.length_a   1.000
_cell.length_b   1.000
_cell.length_c   1.000
_cell.angle_alpha   90.00
_cell.angle_beta   90.00
_cell.angle_gamma   90.00
#
_symmetry.space_group_name_H-M   'P 1'
#
loop_
_entity.id
_entity.type
_entity.pdbx_description
1 polymer ?
#
loop_
_entity_poly.entity_id
_entity_poly.type
_entity_poly.pdbx_seq_one_letter_code
_entity_poly.pdbx_strand_id
1 'polypeptide(L)'
;MLEGNITASSLEKILTHGNTLVKMKVTGEELEAILNAQLSENGSDYSVAGFNYRYNQKSQKVISITLPNGNKVKKKDTYTLTTNNYLASRGVFAQ
;
A
#
# COMPACT_ATOMS: atom_id res chain seq x y z
N MET A 1 4.40 15.36 18.92
CA MET A 1 3.73 15.48 17.60
C MET A 1 3.64 16.97 17.29
N LEU A 2 3.67 17.40 16.03
CA LEU A 2 3.40 18.81 15.73
C LEU A 2 1.89 19.02 15.89
N GLU A 3 1.52 19.93 16.78
CA GLU A 3 0.13 20.27 17.11
C GLU A 3 -0.20 21.65 16.52
N GLY A 4 -1.39 21.81 15.95
CA GLY A 4 -1.81 23.08 15.34
C GLY A 4 -2.97 22.93 14.35
N ASN A 5 -3.40 24.07 13.81
CA ASN A 5 -4.50 24.12 12.84
C ASN A 5 -4.08 23.51 11.50
N ILE A 6 -4.89 22.57 11.01
CA ILE A 6 -4.76 21.99 9.67
C ILE A 6 -5.53 22.86 8.70
N THR A 7 -4.84 23.41 7.69
CA THR A 7 -5.43 24.23 6.62
C THR A 7 -5.31 23.53 5.27
N ALA A 8 -6.12 23.93 4.28
CA ALA A 8 -5.98 23.43 2.91
C ALA A 8 -4.56 23.66 2.35
N SER A 9 -4.00 24.85 2.59
CA SER A 9 -2.62 25.19 2.19
C SER A 9 -1.55 24.32 2.87
N SER A 10 -1.80 23.82 4.09
CA SER A 10 -0.89 22.87 4.76
C SER A 10 -0.95 21.49 4.11
N LEU A 11 -2.12 21.06 3.64
CA LEU A 11 -2.29 19.78 2.94
C LEU A 11 -1.66 19.82 1.54
N GLU A 12 -1.79 20.92 0.81
CA GLU A 12 -1.16 21.09 -0.51
C GLU A 12 0.38 21.01 -0.46
N LYS A 13 0.99 21.44 0.65
CA LYS A 13 2.44 21.29 0.88
C LYS A 13 2.87 19.85 1.12
N ILE A 14 1.96 18.99 1.57
CA ILE A 14 2.22 17.56 1.84
C ILE A 14 1.86 16.71 0.60
N LEU A 15 0.74 17.01 -0.05
CA LEU A 15 0.17 16.30 -1.20
C LEU A 15 0.39 17.07 -2.50
N THR A 16 1.65 17.34 -2.84
CA THR A 16 2.04 18.29 -3.89
C THR A 16 1.75 17.85 -5.33
N HIS A 17 1.45 16.57 -5.55
CA HIS A 17 1.44 15.98 -6.90
C HIS A 17 0.06 15.99 -7.59
N GLY A 18 -1.01 16.38 -6.88
CA GLY A 18 -2.36 16.40 -7.46
C GLY A 18 -2.86 15.02 -7.94
N ASN A 19 -2.30 13.93 -7.40
CA ASN A 19 -2.66 12.58 -7.80
C ASN A 19 -4.13 12.26 -7.47
N THR A 20 -4.78 11.49 -8.35
CA THR A 20 -6.14 11.01 -8.16
C THR A 20 -6.17 9.57 -7.64
N LEU A 21 -7.29 9.17 -7.04
CA LEU A 21 -7.48 7.81 -6.55
C LEU A 21 -7.91 6.88 -7.69
N VAL A 22 -7.24 5.72 -7.77
CA VAL A 22 -7.56 4.63 -8.70
C VAL A 22 -7.95 3.41 -7.89
N LYS A 23 -9.14 2.87 -8.16
CA LYS A 23 -9.64 1.62 -7.57
C LYS A 23 -9.43 0.48 -8.55
N MET A 24 -8.92 -0.65 -8.05
CA MET A 24 -8.67 -1.85 -8.83
C MET A 24 -9.03 -3.11 -8.02
N LYS A 25 -9.23 -4.23 -8.72
CA LYS A 25 -9.37 -5.54 -8.11
C LYS A 25 -8.03 -6.27 -8.23
N VAL A 26 -7.56 -6.83 -7.13
CA VAL A 26 -6.32 -7.61 -7.09
C VAL A 26 -6.57 -8.95 -6.39
N THR A 27 -5.89 -10.00 -6.83
CA THR A 27 -5.82 -11.25 -6.06
C THR A 27 -4.96 -11.06 -4.81
N GLY A 28 -5.11 -11.94 -3.81
CA GLY A 28 -4.22 -11.94 -2.65
C GLY A 28 -2.75 -12.17 -3.02
N GLU A 29 -2.50 -12.92 -4.11
CA GLU A 29 -1.16 -13.12 -4.67
C GLU A 29 -0.59 -11.85 -5.29
N GLU A 30 -1.39 -11.12 -6.08
CA GLU A 30 -1.01 -9.80 -6.61
C GLU A 30 -0.75 -8.79 -5.48
N LEU A 31 -1.57 -8.80 -4.42
CA LEU A 31 -1.34 -7.94 -3.25
C LEU A 31 0.00 -8.25 -2.58
N GLU A 32 0.36 -9.54 -2.44
CA GLU A 32 1.66 -9.96 -1.92
C GLU A 32 2.80 -9.49 -2.83
N ALA A 33 2.65 -9.61 -4.15
CA ALA A 33 3.63 -9.13 -5.13
C ALA A 33 3.82 -7.59 -5.05
N ILE A 34 2.72 -6.85 -4.94
CA ILE A 34 2.72 -5.38 -4.75
C ILE A 34 3.51 -5.00 -3.50
N LEU A 35 3.21 -5.66 -2.38
CA LEU A 35 3.89 -5.37 -1.11
C LEU A 35 5.35 -5.80 -1.10
N ASN A 36 5.74 -6.82 -1.88
CA ASN A 36 7.13 -7.22 -2.01
C ASN A 36 7.95 -6.24 -2.87
N ALA A 37 7.36 -5.65 -3.91
CA ALA A 37 8.06 -4.80 -4.87
C ALA A 37 8.61 -3.49 -4.27
N GLN A 38 8.08 -3.09 -3.11
CA GLN A 38 8.46 -1.88 -2.38
C GLN A 38 9.37 -2.16 -1.17
N LEU A 39 9.66 -3.44 -0.88
CA LEU A 39 10.56 -3.79 0.22
C LEU A 39 12.01 -3.64 -0.21
N SER A 40 12.79 -3.00 0.66
CA SER A 40 14.24 -2.85 0.53
C SER A 40 14.93 -3.11 1.87
N GLU A 41 16.26 -2.95 1.92
CA GLU A 41 17.02 -3.04 3.17
C GLU A 41 16.59 -1.97 4.18
N ASN A 42 16.08 -0.84 3.67
CA ASN A 42 15.54 0.27 4.46
C ASN A 42 14.11 0.03 4.94
N GLY A 43 13.50 -1.09 4.56
CA GLY A 43 12.14 -1.47 4.96
C GLY A 43 11.11 -1.19 3.87
N SER A 44 9.97 -0.63 4.27
CA SER A 44 8.79 -0.44 3.44
C SER A 44 8.64 1.02 3.02
N ASP A 45 8.64 1.29 1.72
CA ASP A 45 8.32 2.59 1.13
C ASP A 45 6.82 2.89 1.10
N TYR A 46 5.95 1.87 1.12
CA TYR A 46 4.49 2.08 1.07
C TYR A 46 3.88 2.26 2.45
N SER A 47 3.04 3.29 2.58
CA SER A 47 2.06 3.39 3.64
C SER A 47 0.81 2.59 3.26
N VAL A 48 0.27 1.80 4.20
CA VAL A 48 -0.87 0.91 3.96
C VAL A 48 -2.01 1.22 4.94
N ALA A 49 -3.24 0.93 4.51
CA ALA A 49 -4.44 1.00 5.32
C ALA A 49 -5.40 -0.14 4.95
N GLY A 50 -6.29 -0.52 5.88
CA GLY A 50 -7.29 -1.57 5.66
C GLY A 50 -6.78 -3.01 5.82
N PHE A 51 -5.50 -3.19 6.14
CA PHE A 51 -4.90 -4.47 6.55
C PHE A 51 -3.60 -4.22 7.32
N ASN A 52 -3.11 -5.25 8.01
CA ASN A 52 -1.77 -5.30 8.57
C ASN A 52 -0.94 -6.32 7.80
N TYR A 53 0.38 -6.12 7.71
CA TYR A 53 1.25 -7.14 7.17
C TYR A 53 2.58 -7.21 7.93
N ARG A 54 3.24 -8.36 7.82
CA ARG A 54 4.59 -8.59 8.36
C ARG A 54 5.48 -9.04 7.22
N TYR A 55 6.73 -8.63 7.24
CA TYR A 55 7.74 -9.07 6.28
C TYR A 55 9.04 -9.44 6.99
N ASN A 56 9.86 -10.23 6.33
CA ASN A 56 11.21 -10.55 6.75
C ASN A 56 12.16 -9.54 6.11
N GLN A 57 12.88 -8.77 6.92
CA GLN A 57 13.79 -7.75 6.41
C GLN A 57 15.00 -8.32 5.66
N LYS A 58 15.50 -9.51 6.06
CA LYS A 58 16.66 -10.13 5.41
C LYS A 58 16.32 -10.66 4.02
N SER A 59 15.18 -11.33 3.88
CA SER A 59 14.74 -11.87 2.58
C SER A 59 13.93 -10.87 1.76
N GLN A 60 13.55 -9.74 2.35
CA GLN A 60 12.67 -8.72 1.74
C GLN A 60 11.37 -9.34 1.20
N LYS A 61 10.76 -10.23 2.00
CA LYS A 61 9.52 -10.92 1.64
C LYS A 61 8.44 -10.77 2.70
N VAL A 62 7.22 -10.51 2.25
CA VAL A 62 6.00 -10.59 3.05
C VAL A 62 5.84 -12.01 3.61
N ILE A 63 5.55 -12.10 4.90
CA ILE A 63 5.30 -13.34 5.66
C ILE A 63 3.80 -13.57 5.83
N SER A 64 3.04 -12.49 6.04
CA SER A 64 1.59 -12.57 6.28
C SER A 64 0.91 -11.24 6.05
N ILE A 65 -0.34 -11.29 5.55
CA ILE A 65 -1.24 -10.16 5.44
C ILE A 65 -2.54 -10.52 6.17
N THR A 66 -3.00 -9.65 7.07
CA THR A 66 -4.14 -9.86 7.97
C THR A 66 -5.14 -8.72 7.83
N LEU A 67 -6.41 -9.08 7.63
CA LEU A 67 -7.53 -8.15 7.54
C LEU A 67 -7.96 -7.65 8.93
N PRO A 68 -8.77 -6.57 9.02
CA PRO A 68 -9.19 -6.00 10.30
C PRO A 68 -9.99 -6.97 11.18
N ASN A 69 -10.65 -7.96 10.57
CA ASN A 69 -11.38 -9.03 11.27
C ASN A 69 -10.47 -10.17 11.77
N GLY A 70 -9.15 -10.06 11.63
CA GLY A 70 -8.18 -11.08 12.03
C GLY A 70 -7.94 -12.20 11.01
N ASN A 71 -8.74 -12.27 9.94
CA ASN A 71 -8.54 -13.28 8.90
C ASN A 71 -7.28 -12.98 8.07
N LYS A 72 -6.57 -14.03 7.67
CA LYS A 72 -5.47 -13.90 6.70
C LYS A 72 -6.03 -13.67 5.29
N VAL A 73 -5.33 -12.85 4.52
CA VAL A 73 -5.54 -12.75 3.07
C VAL A 73 -5.23 -14.11 2.43
N LYS A 74 -6.12 -14.56 1.55
CA LYS A 74 -5.94 -15.80 0.79
C LYS A 74 -5.48 -15.45 -0.63
N LYS A 75 -4.49 -16.17 -1.14
CA LYS A 75 -3.87 -15.88 -2.44
C LYS A 75 -4.86 -15.83 -3.60
N LYS A 76 -5.85 -16.73 -3.61
CA LYS A 76 -6.84 -16.87 -4.69
C LYS A 76 -8.08 -15.99 -4.54
N ASP A 77 -8.26 -15.34 -3.40
CA ASP A 77 -9.40 -14.45 -3.18
C ASP A 77 -9.11 -13.09 -3.82
N THR A 78 -10.16 -12.39 -4.26
CA THR A 78 -10.06 -11.05 -4.86
C THR A 78 -10.40 -9.98 -3.83
N TYR A 79 -9.58 -8.93 -3.78
CA TYR A 79 -9.71 -7.79 -2.90
C TYR A 79 -9.83 -6.51 -3.73
N THR A 80 -10.48 -5.49 -3.17
CA THR A 80 -10.51 -4.15 -3.76
C THR A 80 -9.38 -3.33 -3.15
N LEU A 81 -8.46 -2.87 -3.99
CA LEU A 81 -7.36 -2.00 -3.61
C LEU A 81 -7.59 -0.59 -4.18
N THR A 82 -7.19 0.43 -3.44
CA THR A 82 -7.14 1.81 -3.94
C THR A 82 -5.74 2.34 -3.76
N THR A 83 -5.19 2.95 -4.80
CA THR A 83 -3.89 3.63 -4.80
C THR A 83 -4.00 4.94 -5.58
N ASN A 84 -2.90 5.68 -5.70
CA ASN A 84 -2.85 6.88 -6.52
C ASN A 84 -2.55 6.54 -8.00
N ASN A 85 -2.97 7.40 -8.94
CA ASN A 85 -2.79 7.20 -10.39
C ASN A 85 -1.32 7.10 -10.83
N TYR A 86 -0.40 7.77 -10.13
CA TYR A 86 1.03 7.66 -10.39
C TYR A 86 1.56 6.24 -10.17
N LEU A 87 1.22 5.61 -9.03
CA LEU A 87 1.56 4.21 -8.77
C LEU A 87 0.78 3.26 -9.68
N ALA A 88 -0.52 3.49 -9.88
CA ALA A 88 -1.37 2.63 -10.69
C ALA A 88 -0.90 2.47 -12.15
N SER A 89 -0.20 3.47 -12.69
CA SER A 89 0.28 3.47 -14.08
C SER A 89 1.67 2.87 -14.25
N ARG A 90 2.30 2.34 -13.20
CA ARG A 90 3.70 1.91 -13.22
C ARG A 90 3.97 0.64 -12.42
N GLY A 91 5.08 -0.01 -12.76
CA GLY A 91 5.63 -1.13 -12.00
C GLY A 91 4.64 -2.28 -11.85
N VAL A 92 4.63 -2.90 -10.69
CA VAL A 92 3.79 -4.07 -10.36
C VAL A 92 2.28 -3.78 -10.35
N PHE A 93 1.87 -2.50 -10.35
CA PHE A 93 0.46 -2.11 -10.42
C PHE A 93 -0.08 -2.03 -11.86
N ALA A 94 0.79 -1.90 -12.87
CA ALA A 94 0.40 -1.67 -14.26
C ALA A 94 0.09 -2.97 -15.04
N GLN A 95 -0.41 -4.01 -14.35
CA GLN A 95 -0.79 -5.28 -14.98
C GLN A 95 -1.89 -5.12 -16.02
#